data_AF-A0A089JX54-F1
#
_entry.id   AF-A0A089JX54-F1
#
_cell.length_a   1.000
_cell.length_b   1.000
_cell.length_c   1.000
_cell.angle_alpha   90.00
_cell.angle_beta   90.00
_cell.angle_gamma   90.00
#
_symmetry.space_group_name_H-M   'P 1'
#
loop_
_entity.id
_entity.type
_entity.pdbx_description
1 polymer ?
#
loop_
_entity_poly.entity_id
_entity_poly.type
_entity_poly.pdbx_seq_one_letter_code
_entity_poly.pdbx_strand_id
1 'polypeptide(L)'
;MIERYSRPEMRAIWTEENKFNAWLEVEICACEAWAELGVIPHEDAAKLRKDAKFDIARIDEIEQETRHDVIAFTRAVSESLGAERKWVHYGLTSTDVVDTALGYLLRQANEILEQDIIRFIEILKDKAVAYKDTPMMGRTHGVHAEPTTFGLKMALWYEEMKRNLERFRHAANGVQFGKISGAVGTYANIDPFVEEFVCRKLGTSPAPISTQTLQRDRHAEYMAALALVATSLDKFATEIRALQKSEIREVEEAFAKGQKGSSAMPHKRNPIGSENISGLSRVIRGHMVTAYENVPLWHERDISHSSVERIILPDATMLLNYMLNRFGNIVKNLTVFPDNMKRNMNRTFGVPFSGRILTKLIDKGFSREQAYDTVQPRAMQAWEEQTQFRDIVEATPEITAVLSPEEIEDAFNPSWHLKHVDTIFHKLELI
;
A
#
# COMPACT_ATOMS: atom_id res chain seq x y z
N MET A 1 -16.92 -5.53 -4.59
CA MET A 1 -16.41 -4.21 -5.03
C MET A 1 -17.05 -3.69 -6.32
N ILE A 2 -17.13 -2.36 -6.51
CA ILE A 2 -17.60 -1.76 -7.78
C ILE A 2 -16.60 -1.96 -8.91
N GLU A 3 -17.12 -2.25 -10.10
CA GLU A 3 -16.34 -2.60 -11.30
C GLU A 3 -15.27 -1.54 -11.67
N ARG A 4 -15.58 -0.26 -11.43
CA ARG A 4 -14.71 0.89 -11.75
C ARG A 4 -13.35 0.86 -11.04
N TYR A 5 -13.24 0.25 -9.87
CA TYR A 5 -12.03 0.24 -9.03
C TYR A 5 -11.46 -1.16 -8.83
N SER A 6 -11.77 -2.09 -9.73
CA SER A 6 -11.22 -3.45 -9.73
C SER A 6 -10.56 -3.76 -11.07
N ARG A 7 -9.27 -4.10 -11.06
CA ARG A 7 -8.55 -4.50 -12.28
C ARG A 7 -8.81 -5.98 -12.57
N PRO A 8 -8.83 -6.41 -13.85
CA PRO A 8 -9.24 -7.77 -14.22
C PRO A 8 -8.48 -8.88 -13.50
N GLU A 9 -7.17 -8.73 -13.30
CA GLU A 9 -6.32 -9.74 -12.67
C GLU A 9 -6.68 -10.00 -11.20
N MET A 10 -6.97 -8.95 -10.42
CA MET A 10 -7.37 -9.10 -9.02
C MET A 10 -8.84 -9.51 -8.92
N ARG A 11 -9.68 -9.10 -9.88
CA ARG A 11 -11.08 -9.52 -9.95
C ARG A 11 -11.21 -11.03 -10.19
N ALA A 12 -10.37 -11.59 -11.06
CA ALA A 12 -10.39 -13.01 -11.38
C ALA A 12 -10.23 -13.90 -10.14
N ILE A 13 -9.41 -13.47 -9.16
CA ILE A 13 -9.16 -14.21 -7.92
C ILE A 13 -10.43 -14.35 -7.07
N TRP A 14 -11.24 -13.29 -6.99
CA TRP A 14 -12.41 -13.23 -6.10
C TRP A 14 -13.73 -13.56 -6.81
N THR A 15 -13.67 -14.29 -7.92
CA THR A 15 -14.87 -14.83 -8.56
C THR A 15 -15.37 -16.05 -7.80
N GLU A 16 -16.69 -16.29 -7.85
CA GLU A 16 -17.28 -17.52 -7.31
C GLU A 16 -16.68 -18.78 -7.95
N GLU A 17 -16.40 -18.71 -9.26
CA GLU A 17 -15.71 -19.75 -10.00
C GLU A 17 -14.33 -20.07 -9.39
N ASN A 18 -13.48 -19.06 -9.15
CA ASN A 18 -12.16 -19.31 -8.58
C ASN A 18 -12.24 -19.76 -7.11
N LYS A 19 -13.23 -19.29 -6.35
CA LYS A 19 -13.52 -19.77 -4.98
C LYS A 19 -13.84 -21.27 -4.98
N PHE A 20 -14.77 -21.72 -5.81
CA PHE A 20 -15.14 -23.14 -5.86
C PHE A 20 -14.06 -24.01 -6.48
N ASN A 21 -13.27 -23.49 -7.42
CA ASN A 21 -12.05 -24.16 -7.89
C ASN A 21 -11.03 -24.35 -6.75
N ALA A 22 -10.84 -23.35 -5.90
CA ALA A 22 -9.98 -23.48 -4.72
C ALA A 22 -10.53 -24.51 -3.70
N TRP A 23 -11.85 -24.55 -3.49
CA TRP A 23 -12.47 -25.57 -2.63
C TRP A 23 -12.28 -26.98 -3.20
N LEU A 24 -12.47 -27.13 -4.51
CA LEU A 24 -12.27 -28.41 -5.20
C LEU A 24 -10.81 -28.88 -5.10
N GLU A 25 -9.86 -27.96 -5.26
CA GLU A 25 -8.43 -28.30 -5.14
C GLU A 25 -8.08 -28.78 -3.72
N VAL A 26 -8.63 -28.14 -2.67
CA VAL A 26 -8.46 -28.58 -1.28
C VAL A 26 -9.02 -29.99 -1.08
N GLU A 27 -10.24 -30.25 -1.54
CA GLU A 27 -10.91 -31.56 -1.43
C GLU A 27 -10.11 -32.67 -2.12
N ILE A 28 -9.66 -32.43 -3.35
CA ILE A 28 -8.92 -33.43 -4.10
C ILE A 28 -7.55 -33.67 -3.45
N CYS A 29 -6.83 -32.62 -3.04
CA CYS A 29 -5.55 -32.79 -2.35
C CYS A 29 -5.72 -33.53 -1.01
N ALA A 30 -6.83 -33.34 -0.29
CA ALA A 30 -7.09 -34.08 0.93
C ALA A 30 -7.31 -35.58 0.64
N CYS A 31 -8.04 -35.91 -0.42
CA CYS A 31 -8.22 -37.29 -0.85
C CYS A 31 -6.91 -37.94 -1.34
N GLU A 32 -6.08 -37.19 -2.06
CA GLU A 32 -4.73 -37.62 -2.46
C GLU A 32 -3.85 -37.91 -1.25
N ALA A 33 -3.87 -37.06 -0.22
CA ALA A 33 -3.13 -37.29 1.02
C ALA A 33 -3.59 -38.56 1.75
N TRP A 34 -4.90 -38.78 1.84
CA TRP A 34 -5.45 -40.02 2.38
C TRP A 34 -5.08 -41.27 1.56
N ALA A 35 -4.87 -41.10 0.25
CA ALA A 35 -4.39 -42.18 -0.59
C ALA A 35 -2.92 -42.52 -0.33
N GLU A 36 -2.06 -41.52 -0.12
CA GLU A 36 -0.68 -41.73 0.33
C GLU A 36 -0.60 -42.44 1.70
N LEU A 37 -1.60 -42.26 2.56
CA LEU A 37 -1.74 -42.99 3.83
C LEU A 37 -2.38 -44.38 3.69
N GLY A 38 -2.82 -44.77 2.49
CA GLY A 38 -3.45 -46.06 2.22
C GLY A 38 -4.90 -46.20 2.71
N VAL A 39 -5.55 -45.11 3.12
CA VAL A 39 -6.95 -45.11 3.57
C VAL A 39 -7.91 -45.07 2.38
N ILE A 40 -7.59 -44.25 1.38
CA ILE A 40 -8.32 -44.17 0.11
C ILE A 40 -7.54 -44.93 -0.97
N PRO A 41 -8.18 -45.79 -1.79
CA PRO A 41 -7.50 -46.39 -2.93
C PRO A 41 -6.95 -45.32 -3.88
N HIS A 42 -5.69 -45.41 -4.30
CA HIS A 42 -5.09 -44.46 -5.26
C HIS A 42 -5.90 -44.32 -6.56
N GLU A 43 -6.55 -45.40 -7.01
CA GLU A 43 -7.45 -45.35 -8.17
C GLU A 43 -8.66 -44.44 -7.96
N ASP A 44 -9.24 -44.42 -6.75
CA ASP A 44 -10.36 -43.56 -6.43
C ASP A 44 -9.90 -42.09 -6.35
N ALA A 45 -8.76 -41.81 -5.73
CA ALA A 45 -8.17 -40.46 -5.70
C ALA A 45 -7.83 -39.94 -7.11
N ALA A 46 -7.30 -40.81 -7.98
CA ALA A 46 -7.02 -40.47 -9.38
C ALA A 46 -8.30 -40.17 -10.18
N LYS A 47 -9.39 -40.90 -9.94
CA LYS A 47 -10.70 -40.61 -10.53
C LYS A 47 -11.25 -39.27 -10.04
N LEU A 48 -11.18 -38.98 -8.74
CA LEU A 48 -11.59 -37.69 -8.19
C LEU A 48 -10.85 -36.53 -8.89
N ARG A 49 -9.53 -36.61 -9.00
CA ARG A 49 -8.71 -35.58 -9.68
C ARG A 49 -9.10 -35.36 -11.14
N LYS A 50 -9.49 -36.43 -11.84
CA LYS A 50 -9.78 -36.40 -13.26
C LYS A 50 -11.20 -35.94 -13.57
N ASP A 51 -12.17 -36.42 -12.78
CA ASP A 51 -13.58 -36.40 -13.14
C ASP A 51 -14.41 -35.42 -12.29
N ALA A 52 -13.93 -35.01 -11.10
CA ALA A 52 -14.65 -34.09 -10.22
C ALA A 52 -14.82 -32.71 -10.85
N LYS A 53 -16.08 -32.26 -10.94
CA LYS A 53 -16.48 -30.96 -11.47
C LYS A 53 -17.63 -30.40 -10.65
N PHE A 54 -17.84 -29.09 -10.72
CA PHE A 54 -19.01 -28.45 -10.14
C PHE A 54 -19.70 -27.56 -11.18
N ASP A 55 -20.94 -27.20 -10.90
CA ASP A 55 -21.71 -26.18 -11.62
C ASP A 55 -22.23 -25.16 -10.60
N ILE A 56 -21.95 -23.88 -10.81
CA ILE A 56 -22.28 -22.82 -9.83
C ILE A 56 -23.79 -22.69 -9.66
N ALA A 57 -24.55 -22.71 -10.75
CA ALA A 57 -26.01 -22.60 -10.66
C ALA A 57 -26.60 -23.77 -9.86
N ARG A 58 -26.03 -24.97 -10.04
CA ARG A 58 -26.42 -26.15 -9.27
C ARG A 58 -26.06 -26.04 -7.79
N ILE A 59 -24.92 -25.46 -7.45
CA ILE A 59 -24.55 -25.16 -6.06
C ILE A 59 -25.59 -24.22 -5.44
N ASP A 60 -25.91 -23.13 -6.13
CA ASP A 60 -26.87 -22.13 -5.66
C ASP A 60 -28.26 -22.75 -5.43
N GLU A 61 -28.72 -23.63 -6.34
CA GLU A 61 -29.95 -24.39 -6.18
C GLU A 61 -29.95 -25.25 -4.91
N ILE A 62 -28.88 -26.03 -4.69
CA ILE A 62 -28.77 -26.92 -3.52
C ILE A 62 -28.64 -26.08 -2.22
N GLU A 63 -28.01 -24.91 -2.27
CA GLU A 63 -27.87 -24.02 -1.12
C GLU A 63 -29.22 -23.47 -0.63
N GLN A 64 -30.19 -23.25 -1.53
CA GLN A 64 -31.54 -22.82 -1.14
C GLN A 64 -32.25 -23.81 -0.21
N GLU A 65 -31.96 -25.10 -0.37
CA GLU A 65 -32.49 -26.16 0.49
C GLU A 65 -31.62 -26.38 1.73
N THR A 66 -30.30 -26.50 1.54
CA THR A 66 -29.37 -26.90 2.60
C THR A 66 -29.03 -25.76 3.56
N ARG A 67 -29.16 -24.50 3.12
CA ARG A 67 -28.75 -23.30 3.85
C ARG A 67 -27.29 -23.36 4.34
N HIS A 68 -26.45 -24.09 3.60
CA HIS A 68 -25.05 -24.30 3.91
C HIS A 68 -24.22 -24.47 2.62
N ASP A 69 -23.39 -23.49 2.33
CA ASP A 69 -22.54 -23.38 1.14
C ASP A 69 -21.64 -24.60 0.87
N VAL A 70 -20.87 -25.07 1.87
CA VAL A 70 -19.97 -26.23 1.68
C VAL A 70 -20.75 -27.54 1.44
N ILE A 71 -21.89 -27.73 2.10
CA ILE A 71 -22.75 -28.90 1.85
C ILE A 71 -23.33 -28.84 0.44
N ALA A 72 -23.75 -27.66 -0.02
CA ALA A 72 -24.22 -27.46 -1.39
C ALA A 72 -23.12 -27.78 -2.41
N PHE A 73 -21.92 -27.26 -2.19
CA PHE A 73 -20.74 -27.52 -3.00
C PHE A 73 -20.39 -29.01 -3.10
N THR A 74 -20.21 -29.69 -1.97
CA THR A 74 -19.82 -31.12 -1.95
C THR A 74 -20.88 -32.02 -2.60
N ARG A 75 -22.17 -31.69 -2.47
CA ARG A 75 -23.26 -32.38 -3.18
C ARG A 75 -23.20 -32.15 -4.69
N ALA A 76 -23.00 -30.91 -5.13
CA ALA A 76 -22.87 -30.59 -6.55
C ALA A 76 -21.67 -31.32 -7.18
N VAL A 77 -20.53 -31.36 -6.48
CA VAL A 77 -19.35 -32.13 -6.92
C VAL A 77 -19.67 -33.62 -7.01
N SER A 78 -20.37 -34.17 -6.02
CA SER A 78 -20.76 -35.59 -5.97
C SER A 78 -21.70 -36.02 -7.11
N GLU A 79 -22.43 -35.09 -7.72
CA GLU A 79 -23.28 -35.36 -8.90
C GLU A 79 -22.44 -35.62 -10.17
N SER A 80 -21.20 -35.15 -10.22
CA SER A 80 -20.26 -35.41 -11.34
C SER A 80 -19.51 -36.74 -11.24
N LEU A 81 -19.62 -37.44 -10.11
CA LEU A 81 -18.76 -38.56 -9.72
C LEU A 81 -19.53 -39.89 -9.60
N GLY A 82 -18.78 -40.99 -9.71
CA GLY A 82 -19.23 -42.36 -9.50
C GLY A 82 -19.21 -42.80 -8.04
N ALA A 83 -18.78 -44.04 -7.80
CA ALA A 83 -18.75 -44.63 -6.45
C ALA A 83 -17.70 -43.98 -5.54
N GLU A 84 -16.65 -43.41 -6.12
CA GLU A 84 -15.57 -42.68 -5.46
C GLU A 84 -16.05 -41.40 -4.76
N ARG A 85 -17.26 -40.89 -5.10
CA ARG A 85 -17.87 -39.72 -4.43
C ARG A 85 -17.98 -39.86 -2.91
N LYS A 86 -18.00 -41.09 -2.40
CA LYS A 86 -18.03 -41.38 -0.95
C LYS A 86 -16.84 -40.81 -0.18
N TRP A 87 -15.75 -40.46 -0.89
CA TRP A 87 -14.54 -39.91 -0.30
C TRP A 87 -14.48 -38.39 -0.30
N VAL A 88 -15.36 -37.71 -1.04
CA VAL A 88 -15.44 -36.25 -1.01
C VAL A 88 -15.74 -35.81 0.43
N HIS A 89 -14.96 -34.86 0.94
CA HIS A 89 -15.05 -34.34 2.30
C HIS A 89 -14.72 -35.35 3.41
N TYR A 90 -14.00 -36.44 3.12
CA TYR A 90 -13.69 -37.48 4.11
C TYR A 90 -12.78 -36.96 5.24
N GLY A 91 -13.33 -36.94 6.47
CA GLY A 91 -12.62 -36.50 7.69
C GLY A 91 -12.54 -34.98 7.85
N LEU A 92 -13.03 -34.19 6.89
CA LEU A 92 -13.00 -32.73 6.91
C LEU A 92 -14.17 -32.13 7.69
N THR A 93 -13.97 -30.92 8.19
CA THR A 93 -15.06 -29.99 8.52
C THR A 93 -15.14 -28.88 7.46
N SER A 94 -16.29 -28.20 7.35
CA SER A 94 -16.52 -27.14 6.36
C SER A 94 -15.39 -26.11 6.31
N THR A 95 -14.87 -25.71 7.46
CA THR A 95 -13.83 -24.67 7.53
C THR A 95 -12.42 -25.18 7.26
N ASP A 96 -12.18 -26.49 7.24
CA ASP A 96 -10.93 -27.03 6.70
C ASP A 96 -10.78 -26.67 5.22
N VAL A 97 -11.90 -26.73 4.48
CA VAL A 97 -11.97 -26.31 3.08
C VAL A 97 -11.95 -24.80 2.96
N VAL A 98 -12.85 -24.10 3.67
CA VAL A 98 -13.04 -22.64 3.50
C VAL A 98 -11.80 -21.83 3.86
N ASP A 99 -11.19 -22.06 5.04
CA ASP A 99 -10.04 -21.25 5.48
C ASP A 99 -8.77 -21.61 4.68
N THR A 100 -8.56 -22.89 4.34
CA THR A 100 -7.41 -23.30 3.52
C THR A 100 -7.51 -22.74 2.11
N ALA A 101 -8.70 -22.79 1.49
CA ALA A 101 -8.93 -22.14 0.21
C ALA A 101 -8.77 -20.62 0.29
N LEU A 102 -9.23 -19.98 1.38
CA LEU A 102 -9.04 -18.54 1.58
C LEU A 102 -7.55 -18.17 1.69
N GLY A 103 -6.75 -18.93 2.44
CA GLY A 103 -5.30 -18.76 2.51
C GLY A 103 -4.63 -18.88 1.14
N TYR A 104 -5.08 -19.83 0.31
CA TYR A 104 -4.63 -20.00 -1.06
C TYR A 104 -5.04 -18.83 -1.98
N LEU A 105 -6.27 -18.33 -1.89
CA LEU A 105 -6.72 -17.15 -2.65
C LEU A 105 -5.97 -15.88 -2.24
N LEU A 106 -5.72 -15.70 -0.94
CA LEU A 106 -4.93 -14.59 -0.43
C LEU A 106 -3.49 -14.67 -0.92
N ARG A 107 -2.91 -15.87 -1.02
CA ARG A 107 -1.59 -16.05 -1.67
C ARG A 107 -1.59 -15.51 -3.09
N GLN A 108 -2.57 -15.89 -3.92
CA GLN A 108 -2.69 -15.38 -5.31
C GLN A 108 -2.80 -13.84 -5.33
N ALA A 109 -3.62 -13.26 -4.46
CA ALA A 109 -3.76 -11.80 -4.35
C ALA A 109 -2.44 -11.14 -3.92
N ASN A 110 -1.72 -11.77 -2.98
CA ASN A 110 -0.49 -11.25 -2.44
C ASN A 110 0.66 -11.25 -3.45
N GLU A 111 0.74 -12.28 -4.29
CA GLU A 111 1.69 -12.33 -5.40
C GLU A 111 1.50 -11.11 -6.33
N ILE A 112 0.26 -10.73 -6.65
CA ILE A 112 -0.03 -9.54 -7.47
C ILE A 112 0.35 -8.24 -6.72
N LEU A 113 -0.10 -8.10 -5.48
CA LEU A 113 0.14 -6.88 -4.68
C LEU A 113 1.62 -6.64 -4.42
N GLU A 114 2.40 -7.70 -4.17
CA GLU A 114 3.84 -7.58 -3.99
C GLU A 114 4.51 -7.00 -5.25
N GLN A 115 4.17 -7.53 -6.42
CA GLN A 115 4.71 -7.04 -7.69
C GLN A 115 4.31 -5.59 -7.98
N ASP A 116 3.09 -5.20 -7.61
CA ASP A 116 2.63 -3.82 -7.74
C ASP A 116 3.38 -2.86 -6.79
N ILE A 117 3.66 -3.28 -5.55
CA ILE A 117 4.47 -2.50 -4.60
C ILE A 117 5.91 -2.35 -5.13
N ILE A 118 6.54 -3.45 -5.59
CA ILE A 118 7.88 -3.42 -6.17
C ILE A 118 7.93 -2.48 -7.37
N ARG A 119 6.97 -2.59 -8.30
CA ARG A 119 6.88 -1.69 -9.45
C ARG A 119 6.76 -0.23 -9.03
N PHE A 120 5.98 0.06 -7.99
CA PHE A 120 5.84 1.42 -7.50
C PHE A 120 7.13 1.95 -6.85
N ILE A 121 7.87 1.11 -6.13
CA ILE A 121 9.22 1.42 -5.61
C ILE A 121 10.16 1.81 -6.76
N GLU A 122 10.19 1.05 -7.86
CA GLU A 122 11.03 1.39 -9.02
C GLU A 122 10.62 2.71 -9.68
N ILE A 123 9.33 2.99 -9.81
CA ILE A 123 8.84 4.29 -10.32
C ILE A 123 9.32 5.46 -9.44
N LEU A 124 9.31 5.28 -8.12
CA LEU A 124 9.79 6.28 -7.17
C LEU A 124 11.29 6.48 -7.26
N LYS A 125 12.06 5.39 -7.42
CA LYS A 125 13.51 5.41 -7.67
C LYS A 125 13.83 6.21 -8.93
N ASP A 126 13.18 5.90 -10.05
CA ASP A 126 13.38 6.59 -11.33
C ASP A 126 13.12 8.10 -11.19
N LYS A 127 12.04 8.49 -10.50
CA LYS A 127 11.73 9.91 -10.24
C LYS A 127 12.72 10.56 -9.29
N ALA A 128 13.17 9.86 -8.25
CA ALA A 128 14.16 10.38 -7.32
C ALA A 128 15.47 10.71 -8.04
N VAL A 129 15.97 9.78 -8.86
CA VAL A 129 17.20 9.96 -9.65
C VAL A 129 17.01 11.07 -10.68
N ALA A 130 15.91 11.06 -11.44
CA ALA A 130 15.67 12.06 -12.49
C ALA A 130 15.61 13.51 -11.98
N TYR A 131 15.16 13.71 -10.73
CA TYR A 131 15.02 15.04 -10.12
C TYR A 131 15.94 15.26 -8.92
N LYS A 132 17.02 14.45 -8.80
CA LYS A 132 18.00 14.50 -7.71
C LYS A 132 18.41 15.91 -7.36
N ASP A 133 18.81 16.69 -8.37
CA ASP A 133 19.35 18.04 -8.24
C ASP A 133 18.34 19.15 -8.57
N THR A 134 17.03 18.85 -8.56
CA THR A 134 15.99 19.85 -8.85
C THR A 134 15.59 20.61 -7.58
N PRO A 135 16.03 21.86 -7.35
CA PRO A 135 15.79 22.57 -6.11
C PRO A 135 14.32 23.02 -6.01
N MET A 136 13.80 22.97 -4.80
CA MET A 136 12.47 23.48 -4.46
C MET A 136 12.45 23.96 -3.00
N MET A 137 11.42 24.72 -2.60
CA MET A 137 11.26 25.04 -1.18
C MET A 137 10.81 23.83 -0.37
N GLY A 138 11.56 23.54 0.70
CA GLY A 138 11.05 22.78 1.82
C GLY A 138 9.94 23.56 2.54
N ARG A 139 8.94 22.84 3.03
CA ARG A 139 7.77 23.44 3.68
C ARG A 139 7.48 22.75 5.00
N THR A 140 7.40 23.54 6.06
CA THR A 140 6.93 23.10 7.39
C THR A 140 5.70 23.93 7.75
N HIS A 141 4.64 23.28 8.25
CA HIS A 141 3.33 23.94 8.49
C HIS A 141 2.72 24.63 7.24
N GLY A 142 3.14 24.24 6.03
CA GLY A 142 2.75 24.90 4.78
C GLY A 142 3.49 26.20 4.47
N VAL A 143 4.46 26.59 5.30
CA VAL A 143 5.28 27.81 5.17
C VAL A 143 6.66 27.44 4.61
N HIS A 144 7.28 28.36 3.85
CA HIS A 144 8.65 28.18 3.37
C HIS A 144 9.64 28.06 4.54
N ALA A 145 10.39 26.96 4.57
CA ALA A 145 11.49 26.72 5.49
C ALA A 145 12.80 26.92 4.72
N GLU A 146 13.59 25.87 4.52
CA GLU A 146 14.84 25.90 3.75
C GLU A 146 14.69 25.18 2.39
N PRO A 147 15.57 25.47 1.41
CA PRO A 147 15.62 24.72 0.16
C PRO A 147 15.85 23.21 0.36
N THR A 148 15.23 22.40 -0.48
CA THR A 148 15.46 20.95 -0.63
C THR A 148 15.46 20.59 -2.12
N THR A 149 15.43 19.31 -2.48
CA THR A 149 15.21 18.89 -3.87
C THR A 149 13.94 18.06 -4.03
N PHE A 150 13.33 18.13 -5.22
CA PHE A 150 12.22 17.25 -5.56
C PHE A 150 12.65 15.78 -5.57
N GLY A 151 13.91 15.50 -5.95
CA GLY A 151 14.51 14.18 -5.85
C GLY A 151 14.54 13.64 -4.42
N LEU A 152 14.94 14.44 -3.42
CA LEU A 152 14.88 14.05 -2.01
C LEU A 152 13.44 13.75 -1.54
N LYS A 153 12.45 14.49 -2.04
CA LYS A 153 11.03 14.24 -1.74
C LYS A 153 10.57 12.89 -2.29
N MET A 154 11.00 12.51 -3.51
CA MET A 154 10.73 11.19 -4.09
C MET A 154 11.51 10.09 -3.37
N ALA A 155 12.77 10.34 -2.99
CA ALA A 155 13.62 9.41 -2.24
C ALA A 155 13.02 9.07 -0.86
N LEU A 156 12.40 10.06 -0.20
CA LEU A 156 11.65 9.83 1.03
C LEU A 156 10.48 8.85 0.83
N TRP A 157 9.76 8.97 -0.28
CA TRP A 157 8.65 8.08 -0.61
C TRP A 157 9.12 6.69 -0.99
N TYR A 158 10.22 6.60 -1.76
CA TYR A 158 10.90 5.36 -2.11
C TYR A 158 11.25 4.55 -0.85
N GLU A 159 11.91 5.18 0.11
CA GLU A 159 12.34 4.51 1.34
C GLU A 159 11.15 4.15 2.25
N GLU A 160 10.07 4.94 2.24
CA GLU A 160 8.83 4.56 2.91
C GLU A 160 8.16 3.33 2.27
N MET A 161 8.15 3.24 0.94
CA MET A 161 7.58 2.09 0.26
C MET A 161 8.40 0.82 0.44
N LYS A 162 9.72 0.91 0.62
CA LYS A 162 10.57 -0.24 1.02
C LYS A 162 10.15 -0.80 2.39
N ARG A 163 9.95 0.07 3.38
CA ARG A 163 9.41 -0.36 4.69
C ARG A 163 8.02 -0.96 4.58
N ASN A 164 7.18 -0.43 3.70
CA ASN A 164 5.85 -1.00 3.44
C ASN A 164 5.92 -2.37 2.76
N LEU A 165 6.87 -2.61 1.86
CA LEU A 165 7.10 -3.92 1.24
C LEU A 165 7.50 -4.96 2.28
N GLU A 166 8.41 -4.61 3.20
CA GLU A 166 8.81 -5.49 4.30
C GLU A 166 7.62 -5.89 5.18
N ARG A 167 6.82 -4.89 5.62
CA ARG A 167 5.62 -5.11 6.42
C ARG A 167 4.56 -5.93 5.68
N PHE A 168 4.36 -5.63 4.39
CA PHE A 168 3.45 -6.39 3.54
C PHE A 168 3.87 -7.85 3.44
N ARG A 169 5.16 -8.13 3.16
CA ARG A 169 5.67 -9.50 3.10
C ARG A 169 5.47 -10.25 4.41
N HIS A 170 5.74 -9.59 5.55
CA HIS A 170 5.50 -10.18 6.87
C HIS A 170 4.03 -10.59 7.05
N ALA A 171 3.10 -9.65 6.83
CA ALA A 171 1.68 -9.89 7.02
C ALA A 171 1.09 -10.86 5.97
N ALA A 172 1.57 -10.79 4.72
CA ALA A 172 1.21 -11.72 3.66
C ALA A 172 1.64 -13.15 4.01
N ASN A 173 2.85 -13.35 4.56
CA ASN A 173 3.29 -14.64 5.06
C ASN A 173 2.43 -15.10 6.26
N GLY A 174 2.04 -14.16 7.13
CA GLY A 174 1.20 -14.43 8.31
C GLY A 174 -0.21 -14.95 8.01
N VAL A 175 -0.77 -14.62 6.84
CA VAL A 175 -2.14 -15.00 6.43
C VAL A 175 -2.18 -16.16 5.41
N GLN A 176 -1.06 -16.54 4.81
CA GLN A 176 -0.96 -17.65 3.85
C GLN A 176 -0.85 -19.02 4.54
N PHE A 177 -1.84 -19.31 5.38
CA PHE A 177 -1.94 -20.54 6.14
C PHE A 177 -3.17 -21.35 5.71
N GLY A 178 -3.06 -22.67 5.81
CA GLY A 178 -4.20 -23.59 5.77
C GLY A 178 -4.46 -24.20 7.14
N LYS A 179 -5.65 -24.77 7.30
CA LYS A 179 -5.98 -25.63 8.44
C LYS A 179 -6.79 -26.83 7.97
N ILE A 180 -6.38 -28.03 8.39
CA ILE A 180 -7.10 -29.29 8.14
C ILE A 180 -7.00 -30.14 9.39
N SER A 181 -7.74 -29.72 10.41
CA SER A 181 -7.62 -30.22 11.79
C SER A 181 -8.97 -30.66 12.36
N GLY A 182 -10.01 -30.62 11.52
CA GLY A 182 -11.35 -31.08 11.84
C GLY A 182 -12.14 -30.11 12.71
N ALA A 183 -13.16 -30.67 13.37
CA ALA A 183 -14.25 -29.91 13.98
C ALA A 183 -13.82 -28.92 15.08
N VAL A 184 -12.75 -29.22 15.83
CA VAL A 184 -12.27 -28.38 16.95
C VAL A 184 -10.75 -28.26 17.01
N GLY A 185 -10.05 -28.59 15.92
CA GLY A 185 -8.59 -28.41 15.85
C GLY A 185 -7.75 -29.51 16.49
N THR A 186 -8.32 -30.70 16.72
CA THR A 186 -7.67 -31.77 17.50
C THR A 186 -7.20 -32.96 16.66
N TYR A 187 -7.40 -32.94 15.34
CA TYR A 187 -7.05 -34.04 14.44
C TYR A 187 -7.78 -35.37 14.75
N ALA A 188 -8.87 -35.34 15.54
CA ALA A 188 -9.54 -36.54 16.02
C ALA A 188 -10.07 -37.45 14.90
N ASN A 189 -10.45 -36.86 13.76
CA ASN A 189 -11.00 -37.57 12.60
C ASN A 189 -10.14 -37.39 11.34
N ILE A 190 -8.96 -36.78 11.46
CA ILE A 190 -8.11 -36.47 10.31
C ILE A 190 -6.63 -36.47 10.68
N ASP A 191 -5.82 -37.19 9.91
CA ASP A 191 -4.39 -37.29 10.16
C ASP A 191 -3.68 -35.95 9.84
N PRO A 192 -2.80 -35.42 10.72
CA PRO A 192 -2.04 -34.20 10.45
C PRO A 192 -1.25 -34.21 9.13
N PHE A 193 -0.85 -35.38 8.63
CA PHE A 193 -0.22 -35.51 7.32
C PHE A 193 -1.09 -34.95 6.18
N VAL A 194 -2.42 -35.04 6.30
CA VAL A 194 -3.35 -34.48 5.31
C VAL A 194 -3.20 -32.96 5.24
N GLU A 195 -3.12 -32.27 6.38
CA GLU A 195 -2.89 -30.82 6.44
C GLU A 195 -1.55 -30.45 5.79
N GLU A 196 -0.46 -31.13 6.18
CA GLU A 196 0.87 -30.88 5.63
C GLU A 196 0.94 -31.11 4.12
N PHE A 197 0.26 -32.16 3.62
CA PHE A 197 0.20 -32.47 2.20
C PHE A 197 -0.54 -31.38 1.43
N VAL A 198 -1.76 -31.02 1.86
CA VAL A 198 -2.59 -30.03 1.18
C VAL A 198 -1.92 -28.66 1.19
N CYS A 199 -1.43 -28.19 2.34
CA CYS A 199 -0.77 -26.89 2.45
C CYS A 199 0.46 -26.82 1.53
N ARG A 200 1.28 -27.87 1.49
CA ARG A 200 2.43 -27.97 0.58
C ARG A 200 2.03 -27.93 -0.90
N LYS A 201 0.94 -28.61 -1.29
CA LYS A 201 0.44 -28.59 -2.68
C LYS A 201 -0.07 -27.19 -3.08
N LEU A 202 -0.73 -26.50 -2.16
CA LEU A 202 -1.25 -25.15 -2.36
C LEU A 202 -0.20 -24.05 -2.11
N GLY A 203 1.01 -24.43 -1.69
CA GLY A 203 2.10 -23.51 -1.30
C GLY A 203 1.73 -22.57 -0.16
N THR A 204 0.88 -23.02 0.76
CA THR A 204 0.58 -22.36 2.04
C THR A 204 1.26 -23.12 3.19
N SER A 205 1.24 -22.54 4.39
CA SER A 205 1.78 -23.20 5.60
C SER A 205 0.67 -23.86 6.43
N PRO A 206 0.89 -25.05 7.01
CA PRO A 206 -0.03 -25.61 8.00
C PRO A 206 -0.03 -24.77 9.28
N ALA A 207 -1.21 -24.56 9.88
CA ALA A 207 -1.32 -23.84 11.14
C ALA A 207 -0.74 -24.69 12.29
N PRO A 208 0.27 -24.21 13.05
CA PRO A 208 0.89 -25.02 14.11
C PRO A 208 -0.10 -25.48 15.19
N ILE A 209 -1.14 -24.69 15.40
CA ILE A 209 -2.33 -25.00 16.18
C ILE A 209 -3.49 -24.25 15.54
N SER A 210 -4.67 -24.87 15.52
CA SER A 210 -5.90 -24.25 15.04
C SER A 210 -7.06 -24.66 15.93
N THR A 211 -8.18 -23.95 15.78
CA THR A 211 -9.48 -24.38 16.32
C THR A 211 -10.31 -24.95 15.17
N GLN A 212 -11.63 -24.77 15.17
CA GLN A 212 -12.41 -25.02 13.95
C GLN A 212 -12.04 -24.03 12.82
N THR A 213 -11.33 -22.95 13.13
CA THR A 213 -10.88 -21.90 12.19
C THR A 213 -9.39 -21.59 12.34
N LEU A 214 -8.81 -20.94 11.34
CA LEU A 214 -7.61 -20.11 11.52
C LEU A 214 -7.90 -18.97 12.50
N GLN A 215 -6.89 -18.54 13.24
CA GLN A 215 -7.01 -17.43 14.17
C GLN A 215 -7.02 -16.09 13.39
N ARG A 216 -7.96 -15.20 13.74
CA ARG A 216 -8.26 -13.98 12.98
C ARG A 216 -7.31 -12.82 13.23
N ASP A 217 -6.40 -12.93 14.19
CA ASP A 217 -5.26 -12.01 14.40
C ASP A 217 -4.39 -11.89 13.13
N ARG A 218 -4.20 -13.00 12.40
CA ARG A 218 -3.52 -13.04 11.10
C ARG A 218 -4.17 -12.12 10.06
N HIS A 219 -5.50 -12.13 10.01
CA HIS A 219 -6.28 -11.35 9.06
C HIS A 219 -6.34 -9.86 9.46
N ALA A 220 -6.38 -9.59 10.78
CA ALA A 220 -6.30 -8.23 11.32
C ALA A 220 -4.94 -7.57 11.02
N GLU A 221 -3.83 -8.28 11.23
CA GLU A 221 -2.48 -7.81 10.85
C GLU A 221 -2.38 -7.57 9.34
N TYR A 222 -2.85 -8.52 8.53
CA TYR A 222 -2.89 -8.38 7.08
C TYR A 222 -3.64 -7.12 6.64
N MET A 223 -4.85 -6.90 7.16
CA MET A 223 -5.63 -5.71 6.83
C MET A 223 -4.96 -4.41 7.30
N ALA A 224 -4.28 -4.43 8.46
CA ALA A 224 -3.50 -3.28 8.93
C ALA A 224 -2.33 -2.95 8.00
N ALA A 225 -1.62 -3.97 7.50
CA ALA A 225 -0.56 -3.78 6.52
C ALA A 225 -1.10 -3.17 5.21
N LEU A 226 -2.20 -3.69 4.66
CA LEU A 226 -2.83 -3.13 3.46
C LEU A 226 -3.27 -1.66 3.67
N ALA A 227 -3.90 -1.36 4.80
CA ALA A 227 -4.35 -0.02 5.17
C ALA A 227 -3.18 0.95 5.34
N LEU A 228 -2.03 0.48 5.84
CA LEU A 228 -0.83 1.30 5.97
C LEU A 228 -0.24 1.66 4.61
N VAL A 229 -0.16 0.71 3.67
CA VAL A 229 0.26 1.00 2.28
C VAL A 229 -0.68 2.04 1.67
N ALA A 230 -2.00 1.82 1.77
CA ALA A 230 -3.00 2.75 1.26
C ALA A 230 -2.87 4.16 1.88
N THR A 231 -2.50 4.25 3.16
CA THR A 231 -2.31 5.52 3.87
C THR A 231 -1.04 6.25 3.43
N SER A 232 0.05 5.54 3.16
CA SER A 232 1.24 6.12 2.51
C SER A 232 0.90 6.70 1.13
N LEU A 233 0.09 5.99 0.32
CA LEU A 233 -0.37 6.52 -0.97
C LEU A 233 -1.20 7.81 -0.82
N ASP A 234 -2.04 7.90 0.22
CA ASP A 234 -2.81 9.13 0.52
C ASP A 234 -1.91 10.31 0.91
N LYS A 235 -0.84 10.04 1.68
CA LYS A 235 0.18 11.05 1.99
C LYS A 235 0.81 11.60 0.72
N PHE A 236 1.23 10.72 -0.19
CA PHE A 236 1.85 11.12 -1.46
C PHE A 236 0.87 11.88 -2.36
N ALA A 237 -0.36 11.39 -2.47
CA ALA A 237 -1.43 12.04 -3.22
C ALA A 237 -1.76 13.43 -2.67
N THR A 238 -1.76 13.60 -1.35
CA THR A 238 -1.98 14.90 -0.71
C THR A 238 -0.87 15.89 -1.04
N GLU A 239 0.38 15.44 -1.12
CA GLU A 239 1.48 16.30 -1.56
C GLU A 239 1.31 16.73 -3.03
N ILE A 240 0.97 15.81 -3.94
CA ILE A 240 0.72 16.17 -5.35
C ILE A 240 -0.41 17.20 -5.45
N ARG A 241 -1.50 17.01 -4.70
CA ARG A 241 -2.61 17.97 -4.62
C ARG A 241 -2.14 19.35 -4.13
N ALA A 242 -1.27 19.39 -3.13
CA ALA A 242 -0.72 20.64 -2.59
C ALA A 242 0.21 21.34 -3.59
N LEU A 243 1.10 20.60 -4.25
CA LEU A 243 2.06 21.14 -5.20
C LEU A 243 1.42 21.55 -6.55
N GLN A 244 0.25 20.99 -6.87
CA GLN A 244 -0.54 21.37 -8.05
C GLN A 244 -1.50 22.55 -7.80
N LYS A 245 -1.62 23.06 -6.57
CA LYS A 245 -2.39 24.29 -6.29
C LYS A 245 -1.95 25.41 -7.23
N SER A 246 -2.91 26.23 -7.68
CA SER A 246 -2.68 27.29 -8.67
C SER A 246 -1.57 28.25 -8.27
N GLU A 247 -1.48 28.58 -6.97
CA GLU A 247 -0.46 29.47 -6.43
C GLU A 247 0.92 28.82 -6.46
N ILE A 248 1.03 27.49 -6.39
CA ILE A 248 2.29 26.76 -6.29
C ILE A 248 2.75 26.28 -7.67
N ARG A 249 1.94 25.43 -8.32
CA ARG A 249 2.16 24.86 -9.66
C ARG A 249 3.57 24.29 -9.86
N GLU A 250 4.07 23.56 -8.86
CA GLU A 250 5.39 22.90 -8.93
C GLU A 250 5.31 21.54 -9.63
N VAL A 251 4.14 20.89 -9.57
CA VAL A 251 3.84 19.66 -10.30
C VAL A 251 2.42 19.69 -10.87
N GLU A 252 2.13 18.79 -11.79
CA GLU A 252 0.79 18.59 -12.33
C GLU A 252 0.60 17.15 -12.81
N GLU A 253 -0.53 16.52 -12.46
CA GLU A 253 -0.94 15.24 -13.07
C GLU A 253 -0.99 15.38 -14.60
N ALA A 254 -0.44 14.41 -15.31
CA ALA A 254 -0.45 14.42 -16.78
C ALA A 254 -1.87 14.61 -17.32
N PHE A 255 -2.01 15.57 -18.23
CA PHE A 255 -3.29 15.92 -18.85
C PHE A 255 -3.29 15.49 -20.32
N ALA A 256 -4.07 14.46 -20.64
CA ALA A 256 -4.06 13.86 -21.98
C ALA A 256 -4.72 14.79 -23.03
N LYS A 257 -4.30 14.65 -24.29
CA LYS A 257 -4.94 15.35 -25.41
C LYS A 257 -6.41 14.93 -25.51
N GLY A 258 -7.33 15.88 -25.38
CA GLY A 258 -8.78 15.64 -25.38
C GLY A 258 -9.42 15.46 -23.99
N GLN A 259 -8.62 15.37 -22.92
CA GLN A 259 -9.14 15.39 -21.56
C GLN A 259 -9.79 16.76 -21.27
N LYS A 260 -10.97 16.75 -20.64
CA LYS A 260 -11.65 17.98 -20.17
C LYS A 260 -11.54 18.04 -18.65
N GLY A 261 -10.91 19.09 -18.13
CA GLY A 261 -10.70 19.24 -16.68
C GLY A 261 -11.88 19.89 -15.95
N SER A 262 -12.84 20.47 -16.68
CA SER A 262 -14.11 20.99 -16.18
C SER A 262 -15.12 21.06 -17.32
N SER A 263 -16.41 20.96 -17.01
CA SER A 263 -17.50 21.18 -17.96
C SER A 263 -17.65 22.66 -18.36
N ALA A 264 -17.24 23.59 -17.49
CA ALA A 264 -17.47 25.03 -17.66
C ALA A 264 -16.18 25.88 -17.77
N MET A 265 -15.03 25.34 -17.38
CA MET A 265 -13.77 26.12 -17.28
C MET A 265 -12.65 25.46 -18.08
N PRO A 266 -12.39 25.91 -19.33
CA PRO A 266 -11.42 25.26 -20.24
C PRO A 266 -9.98 25.21 -19.74
N HIS A 267 -9.58 26.10 -18.82
CA HIS A 267 -8.23 26.18 -18.25
C HIS A 267 -8.01 25.23 -17.07
N LYS A 268 -9.07 24.61 -16.53
CA LYS A 268 -9.00 23.88 -15.25
C LYS A 268 -8.21 22.59 -15.39
N ARG A 269 -7.14 22.43 -14.58
CA ARG A 269 -6.35 21.20 -14.47
C ARG A 269 -6.33 20.73 -13.02
N ASN A 270 -6.95 19.58 -12.74
CA ASN A 270 -7.21 19.12 -11.38
C ASN A 270 -6.44 17.83 -11.06
N PRO A 271 -5.96 17.65 -9.82
CA PRO A 271 -5.33 16.42 -9.35
C PRO A 271 -6.37 15.33 -8.99
N ILE A 272 -7.33 15.03 -9.88
CA ILE A 272 -8.45 14.11 -9.58
C ILE A 272 -7.98 12.68 -9.36
N GLY A 273 -6.83 12.30 -9.93
CA GLY A 273 -6.21 11.01 -9.67
C GLY A 273 -5.83 10.88 -8.20
N SER A 274 -5.08 11.85 -7.69
CA SER A 274 -4.64 11.93 -6.31
C SER A 274 -5.82 12.08 -5.34
N GLU A 275 -6.83 12.89 -5.68
CA GLU A 275 -8.07 12.99 -4.87
C GLU A 275 -8.80 11.65 -4.76
N ASN A 276 -8.83 10.87 -5.85
CA ASN A 276 -9.42 9.53 -5.84
C ASN A 276 -8.62 8.57 -4.94
N ILE A 277 -7.28 8.60 -4.98
CA ILE A 277 -6.44 7.82 -4.06
C ILE A 277 -6.74 8.18 -2.60
N SER A 278 -6.87 9.46 -2.27
CA SER A 278 -7.24 9.88 -0.92
C SER A 278 -8.61 9.35 -0.47
N GLY A 279 -9.60 9.30 -1.38
CA GLY A 279 -10.91 8.72 -1.10
C GLY A 279 -10.85 7.21 -0.81
N LEU A 280 -10.19 6.45 -1.68
CA LEU A 280 -10.09 4.99 -1.55
C LEU A 280 -9.28 4.57 -0.32
N SER A 281 -8.25 5.33 0.02
CA SER A 281 -7.45 5.12 1.24
C SER A 281 -8.31 5.16 2.52
N ARG A 282 -9.32 6.04 2.56
CA ARG A 282 -10.27 6.12 3.69
C ARG A 282 -11.12 4.86 3.83
N VAL A 283 -11.54 4.27 2.71
CA VAL A 283 -12.34 3.03 2.69
C VAL A 283 -11.54 1.87 3.25
N ILE A 284 -10.31 1.66 2.77
CA ILE A 284 -9.43 0.58 3.25
C ILE A 284 -9.14 0.73 4.75
N ARG A 285 -8.91 1.96 5.25
CA ARG A 285 -8.75 2.19 6.69
C ARG A 285 -9.99 1.79 7.51
N GLY A 286 -11.19 1.92 6.96
CA GLY A 286 -12.42 1.44 7.60
C GLY A 286 -12.42 -0.08 7.76
N HIS A 287 -12.01 -0.82 6.72
CA HIS A 287 -11.91 -2.28 6.75
C HIS A 287 -10.94 -2.81 7.82
N MET A 288 -9.89 -2.06 8.14
CA MET A 288 -8.96 -2.40 9.22
C MET A 288 -9.68 -2.53 10.57
N VAL A 289 -10.57 -1.60 10.93
CA VAL A 289 -11.32 -1.67 12.18
C VAL A 289 -12.20 -2.92 12.20
N THR A 290 -12.91 -3.17 11.10
CA THR A 290 -13.77 -4.36 10.97
C THR A 290 -12.97 -5.67 11.09
N ALA A 291 -11.75 -5.73 10.55
CA ALA A 291 -10.88 -6.89 10.68
C ALA A 291 -10.42 -7.14 12.14
N TYR A 292 -10.16 -6.08 12.92
CA TYR A 292 -9.83 -6.21 14.34
C TYR A 292 -11.03 -6.70 15.17
N GLU A 293 -12.24 -6.27 14.80
CA GLU A 293 -13.48 -6.73 15.45
C GLU A 293 -13.81 -8.21 15.16
N ASN A 294 -13.18 -8.82 14.14
CA ASN A 294 -13.29 -10.25 13.86
C ASN A 294 -12.38 -11.14 14.74
N VAL A 295 -11.45 -10.56 15.50
CA VAL A 295 -10.48 -11.34 16.32
C VAL A 295 -11.13 -12.07 17.52
N PRO A 296 -12.01 -11.44 18.34
CA PRO A 296 -12.55 -12.07 19.55
C PRO A 296 -13.70 -13.05 19.25
N LEU A 297 -13.40 -14.11 18.49
CA LEU A 297 -14.35 -15.21 18.26
C LEU A 297 -14.58 -16.04 19.52
N TRP A 298 -15.75 -16.66 19.63
CA TRP A 298 -16.14 -17.44 20.81
C TRP A 298 -15.67 -18.89 20.72
N HIS A 299 -15.03 -19.38 21.79
CA HIS A 299 -14.59 -20.76 21.94
C HIS A 299 -13.77 -21.23 20.71
N GLU A 300 -14.08 -22.42 20.17
CA GLU A 300 -13.38 -22.96 19.00
C GLU A 300 -13.80 -22.31 17.67
N ARG A 301 -14.93 -21.59 17.63
CA ARG A 301 -15.30 -20.53 16.67
C ARG A 301 -16.75 -20.08 16.85
N ASP A 302 -17.02 -18.86 16.44
CA ASP A 302 -18.30 -18.46 15.82
C ASP A 302 -18.05 -18.04 14.35
N ILE A 303 -19.10 -17.75 13.59
CA ILE A 303 -19.02 -17.48 12.15
C ILE A 303 -19.20 -15.99 11.78
N SER A 304 -19.22 -15.09 12.77
CA SER A 304 -19.42 -13.65 12.55
C SER A 304 -18.42 -13.05 11.56
N HIS A 305 -17.16 -13.52 11.60
CA HIS A 305 -16.10 -13.08 10.69
C HIS A 305 -16.41 -13.34 9.21
N SER A 306 -17.18 -14.39 8.88
CA SER A 306 -17.31 -14.86 7.50
C SER A 306 -18.08 -13.87 6.62
N SER A 307 -19.17 -13.30 7.13
CA SER A 307 -19.94 -12.29 6.39
C SER A 307 -19.13 -11.01 6.17
N VAL A 308 -18.32 -10.64 7.15
CA VAL A 308 -17.39 -9.51 7.09
C VAL A 308 -16.29 -9.75 6.05
N GLU A 309 -15.61 -10.90 6.12
CA GLU A 309 -14.47 -11.27 5.28
C GLU A 309 -14.84 -11.38 3.80
N ARG A 310 -16.08 -11.81 3.50
CA ARG A 310 -16.67 -11.79 2.14
C ARG A 310 -16.72 -10.38 1.52
N ILE A 311 -16.76 -9.33 2.35
CA ILE A 311 -16.75 -7.94 1.89
C ILE A 311 -15.32 -7.41 1.91
N ILE A 312 -14.67 -7.45 3.08
CA ILE A 312 -13.46 -6.66 3.30
C ILE A 312 -12.22 -7.22 2.59
N LEU A 313 -12.09 -8.54 2.44
CA LEU A 313 -10.89 -9.13 1.81
C LEU A 313 -10.87 -8.89 0.29
N PRO A 314 -11.96 -9.15 -0.46
CA PRO A 314 -12.02 -8.80 -1.88
C PRO A 314 -11.91 -7.28 -2.09
N ASP A 315 -12.66 -6.48 -1.32
CA ASP A 315 -12.67 -5.02 -1.51
C ASP A 315 -11.29 -4.42 -1.22
N ALA A 316 -10.64 -4.77 -0.11
CA ALA A 316 -9.33 -4.19 0.24
C ALA A 316 -8.23 -4.55 -0.76
N THR A 317 -8.15 -5.82 -1.18
CA THR A 317 -7.11 -6.26 -2.13
C THR A 317 -7.34 -5.70 -3.54
N MET A 318 -8.58 -5.64 -4.02
CA MET A 318 -8.92 -4.97 -5.29
C MET A 318 -8.62 -3.47 -5.26
N LEU A 319 -9.02 -2.79 -4.19
CA LEU A 319 -8.77 -1.35 -4.05
C LEU A 319 -7.28 -1.04 -3.98
N LEU A 320 -6.49 -1.81 -3.22
CA LEU A 320 -5.06 -1.56 -3.12
C LEU A 320 -4.34 -1.81 -4.45
N ASN A 321 -4.67 -2.91 -5.16
CA ASN A 321 -4.15 -3.18 -6.50
C ASN A 321 -4.48 -2.04 -7.48
N TYR A 322 -5.71 -1.53 -7.44
CA TYR A 322 -6.11 -0.38 -8.23
C TYR A 322 -5.32 0.89 -7.87
N MET A 323 -5.20 1.19 -6.56
CA MET A 323 -4.51 2.37 -6.06
C MET A 323 -3.03 2.38 -6.44
N LEU A 324 -2.31 1.27 -6.22
CA LEU A 324 -0.89 1.14 -6.56
C LEU A 324 -0.64 1.40 -8.05
N ASN A 325 -1.47 0.83 -8.92
CA ASN A 325 -1.30 0.98 -10.37
C ASN A 325 -1.71 2.36 -10.88
N ARG A 326 -2.85 2.87 -10.40
CA ARG A 326 -3.31 4.21 -10.79
C ARG A 326 -2.33 5.27 -10.31
N PHE A 327 -1.92 5.20 -9.04
CA PHE A 327 -0.99 6.18 -8.47
C PHE A 327 0.42 6.03 -9.03
N GLY A 328 0.89 4.80 -9.27
CA GLY A 328 2.15 4.56 -9.99
C GLY A 328 2.16 5.23 -11.37
N ASN A 329 1.07 5.13 -12.14
CA ASN A 329 0.95 5.83 -13.42
C ASN A 329 0.90 7.36 -13.27
N ILE A 330 0.25 7.88 -12.23
CA ILE A 330 0.25 9.32 -11.92
C ILE A 330 1.68 9.79 -11.65
N VAL A 331 2.40 9.13 -10.75
CA VAL A 331 3.78 9.49 -10.39
C VAL A 331 4.70 9.34 -11.60
N LYS A 332 4.66 8.22 -12.32
CA LYS A 332 5.48 7.99 -13.52
C LYS A 332 5.33 9.12 -14.54
N ASN A 333 4.09 9.54 -14.82
CA ASN A 333 3.79 10.56 -15.81
C ASN A 333 3.67 11.99 -15.22
N LEU A 334 3.96 12.17 -13.93
CA LEU A 334 3.82 13.47 -13.26
C LEU A 334 4.69 14.52 -13.97
N THR A 335 4.06 15.62 -14.38
CA THR A 335 4.75 16.77 -14.95
C THR A 335 5.35 17.58 -13.81
N VAL A 336 6.65 17.84 -13.87
CA VAL A 336 7.38 18.63 -12.88
C VAL A 336 7.80 19.93 -13.53
N PHE A 337 7.69 21.05 -12.81
CA PHE A 337 8.04 22.38 -13.30
C PHE A 337 9.22 22.98 -12.51
N PRO A 338 10.48 22.61 -12.84
CA PRO A 338 11.66 23.14 -12.16
C PRO A 338 11.72 24.67 -12.13
N ASP A 339 11.27 25.36 -13.19
CA ASP A 339 11.27 26.82 -13.24
C ASP A 339 10.26 27.43 -12.26
N ASN A 340 9.10 26.79 -12.06
CA ASN A 340 8.13 27.23 -11.06
C ASN A 340 8.65 26.97 -9.64
N MET A 341 9.34 25.84 -9.41
CA MET A 341 9.99 25.55 -8.13
C MET A 341 11.02 26.64 -7.80
N LYS A 342 11.93 26.96 -8.73
CA LYS A 342 12.91 28.04 -8.57
C LYS A 342 12.24 29.39 -8.35
N ARG A 343 11.22 29.75 -9.13
CA ARG A 343 10.46 30.99 -8.95
C ARG A 343 9.84 31.05 -7.55
N ASN A 344 9.27 29.95 -7.06
CA ASN A 344 8.61 29.92 -5.76
C ASN A 344 9.59 30.15 -4.60
N MET A 345 10.84 29.70 -4.72
CA MET A 345 11.88 29.99 -3.72
C MET A 345 12.08 31.51 -3.49
N ASN A 346 11.84 32.32 -4.51
CA ASN A 346 11.99 33.77 -4.45
C ASN A 346 10.73 34.52 -3.97
N ARG A 347 9.60 33.82 -3.77
CA ARG A 347 8.32 34.47 -3.40
C ARG A 347 8.24 34.96 -1.97
N THR A 348 9.24 34.63 -1.15
CA THR A 348 9.37 35.06 0.23
C THR A 348 10.63 35.88 0.41
N PHE A 349 10.98 36.64 -0.64
CA PHE A 349 11.98 37.71 -0.64
C PHE A 349 13.35 37.31 -0.07
N GLY A 350 13.78 36.06 -0.24
CA GLY A 350 15.05 35.57 0.31
C GLY A 350 15.08 35.33 1.84
N VAL A 351 13.97 35.56 2.55
CA VAL A 351 13.86 35.33 4.01
C VAL A 351 14.20 33.90 4.47
N PRO A 352 13.91 32.83 3.69
CA PRO A 352 14.40 31.47 3.97
C PRO A 352 15.91 31.35 4.25
N PHE A 353 16.73 32.28 3.76
CA PHE A 353 18.17 32.30 4.00
C PHE A 353 18.59 33.01 5.30
N SER A 354 17.63 33.52 6.08
CA SER A 354 17.90 34.20 7.37
C SER A 354 18.71 33.33 8.35
N GLY A 355 18.47 32.01 8.39
CA GLY A 355 19.26 31.08 9.20
C GLY A 355 20.75 31.04 8.82
N ARG A 356 21.08 31.25 7.53
CA ARG A 356 22.47 31.33 7.04
C ARG A 356 23.17 32.61 7.46
N ILE A 357 22.46 33.73 7.44
CA ILE A 357 22.99 35.00 7.96
C ILE A 357 23.22 34.88 9.47
N LEU A 358 22.25 34.36 10.21
CA LEU A 358 22.36 34.15 11.65
C LEU A 358 23.57 33.29 12.03
N THR A 359 23.75 32.15 11.36
CA THR A 359 24.88 31.24 11.64
C THR A 359 26.22 31.88 11.30
N LYS A 360 26.33 32.59 10.17
CA LYS A 360 27.55 33.34 9.82
C LYS A 360 27.90 34.44 10.82
N LEU A 361 26.92 35.15 11.37
CA LEU A 361 27.16 36.14 12.42
C LEU A 361 27.73 35.49 13.70
N ILE A 362 27.18 34.33 14.09
CA ILE A 362 27.70 33.55 15.23
C ILE A 362 29.14 33.11 14.98
N ASP A 363 29.46 32.62 13.76
CA ASP A 363 30.82 32.22 13.38
C ASP A 363 31.83 33.37 13.47
N LYS A 364 31.37 34.61 13.43
CA LYS A 364 32.18 35.83 13.59
C LYS A 364 32.20 36.39 15.02
N GLY A 365 31.60 35.68 15.98
CA GLY A 365 31.69 36.00 17.40
C GLY A 365 30.46 36.66 18.01
N PHE A 366 29.34 36.78 17.28
CA PHE A 366 28.08 37.19 17.90
C PHE A 366 27.59 36.09 18.85
N SER A 367 26.96 36.49 19.96
CA SER A 367 26.13 35.55 20.71
C SER A 367 24.93 35.13 19.86
N ARG A 368 24.34 33.97 20.16
CA ARG A 368 23.14 33.50 19.44
C ARG A 368 21.99 34.50 19.56
N GLU A 369 21.78 35.06 20.74
CA GLU A 369 20.72 36.06 21.00
C GLU A 369 20.99 37.33 20.20
N GLN A 370 22.23 37.84 20.21
CA GLN A 370 22.60 39.01 19.43
C GLN A 370 22.40 38.79 17.92
N ALA A 371 22.81 37.64 17.38
CA ALA A 371 22.60 37.32 15.98
C ALA A 371 21.11 37.19 15.63
N TYR A 372 20.33 36.57 16.51
CA TYR A 372 18.89 36.42 16.33
C TYR A 372 18.15 37.76 16.35
N ASP A 373 18.41 38.60 17.35
CA ASP A 373 17.80 39.92 17.52
C ASP A 373 18.25 40.91 16.43
N THR A 374 19.40 40.66 15.80
CA THR A 374 19.84 41.38 14.60
C THR A 374 19.08 40.93 13.36
N VAL A 375 18.90 39.63 13.14
CA VAL A 375 18.34 39.07 11.89
C VAL A 375 16.82 39.11 11.87
N GLN A 376 16.15 38.79 12.98
CA GLN A 376 14.69 38.64 13.02
C GLN A 376 13.95 39.92 12.59
N PRO A 377 14.26 41.12 13.10
CA PRO A 377 13.56 42.33 12.68
C PRO A 377 13.74 42.63 11.18
N ARG A 378 14.91 42.32 10.61
CA ARG A 378 15.19 42.51 9.17
C ARG A 378 14.43 41.50 8.30
N ALA A 379 14.29 40.27 8.78
CA ALA A 379 13.45 39.27 8.14
C ALA A 379 11.96 39.64 8.18
N MET A 380 11.48 40.23 9.29
CA MET A 380 10.11 40.74 9.39
C MET A 380 9.92 41.97 8.48
N GLN A 381 10.90 42.87 8.43
CA GLN A 381 10.89 44.00 7.52
C GLN A 381 10.75 43.56 6.05
N ALA A 382 11.52 42.57 5.59
CA ALA A 382 11.39 42.02 4.24
C ALA A 382 9.97 41.53 3.93
N TRP A 383 9.29 40.95 4.92
CA TRP A 383 7.92 40.47 4.79
C TRP A 383 6.89 41.61 4.73
N GLU A 384 6.99 42.57 5.64
CA GLU A 384 6.05 43.69 5.77
C GLU A 384 6.17 44.67 4.61
N GLU A 385 7.41 44.95 4.19
CA GLU A 385 7.72 45.90 3.11
C GLU A 385 7.77 45.24 1.73
N GLN A 386 7.75 43.90 1.65
CA GLN A 386 7.84 43.14 0.41
C GLN A 386 9.11 43.42 -0.41
N THR A 387 10.22 43.64 0.30
CA THR A 387 11.54 43.96 -0.24
C THR A 387 12.51 42.78 -0.06
N GLN A 388 13.53 42.68 -0.92
CA GLN A 388 14.48 41.58 -0.83
C GLN A 388 15.25 41.63 0.48
N PHE A 389 15.23 40.53 1.23
CA PHE A 389 15.96 40.39 2.49
C PHE A 389 17.47 40.60 2.30
N ARG A 390 18.02 40.24 1.13
CA ARG A 390 19.42 40.50 0.79
C ARG A 390 19.74 41.99 0.82
N ASP A 391 18.92 42.82 0.19
CA ASP A 391 19.13 44.27 0.12
C ASP A 391 19.08 44.90 1.53
N ILE A 392 18.17 44.41 2.39
CA ILE A 392 18.08 44.83 3.79
C ILE A 392 19.34 44.44 4.57
N VAL A 393 19.84 43.22 4.37
CA VAL A 393 21.07 42.74 5.00
C VAL A 393 22.29 43.56 4.57
N GLU A 394 22.42 43.85 3.27
CA GLU A 394 23.50 44.67 2.70
C GLU A 394 23.42 46.13 3.17
N ALA A 395 22.24 46.62 3.51
CA ALA A 395 22.02 47.96 4.07
C ALA A 395 22.16 48.03 5.62
N THR A 396 22.37 46.90 6.31
CA THR A 396 22.41 46.84 7.78
C THR A 396 23.87 46.93 8.29
N PRO A 397 24.31 48.05 8.90
CA PRO A 397 25.70 48.25 9.33
C PRO A 397 26.19 47.21 10.34
N GLU A 398 25.32 46.73 11.23
CA GLU A 398 25.68 45.72 12.22
C GLU A 398 26.07 44.38 11.57
N ILE A 399 25.54 44.09 10.39
CA ILE A 399 25.87 42.88 9.63
C ILE A 399 27.10 43.11 8.75
N THR A 400 27.14 44.22 7.99
CA THR A 400 28.23 44.51 7.04
C THR A 400 29.54 44.92 7.71
N ALA A 401 29.52 45.33 8.99
CA ALA A 401 30.73 45.52 9.77
C ALA A 401 31.49 44.19 10.05
N VAL A 402 30.83 43.05 9.88
CA VAL A 402 31.33 41.74 10.34
C VAL A 402 31.37 40.70 9.22
N LEU A 403 30.41 40.73 8.30
CA LEU A 403 30.36 39.87 7.12
C LEU A 403 30.81 40.64 5.87
N SER A 404 31.69 40.02 5.07
CA SER A 404 32.07 40.58 3.76
C SER A 404 30.93 40.46 2.74
N PRO A 405 30.95 41.22 1.63
CA PRO A 405 29.99 41.08 0.55
C PRO A 405 29.91 39.63 0.00
N GLU A 406 31.04 38.95 -0.12
CA GLU A 406 31.11 37.56 -0.58
C GLU A 406 30.49 36.58 0.43
N GLU A 407 30.66 36.84 1.73
CA GLU A 407 30.06 36.02 2.79
C GLU A 407 28.55 36.18 2.85
N ILE A 408 28.04 37.40 2.60
CA ILE A 408 26.61 37.68 2.45
C ILE A 408 26.08 36.96 1.21
N GLU A 409 26.74 37.09 0.05
CA GLU A 409 26.32 36.41 -1.17
C GLU A 409 26.24 34.88 -1.00
N ASP A 410 27.25 34.26 -0.37
CA ASP A 410 27.26 32.83 -0.05
C ASP A 410 26.10 32.41 0.88
N ALA A 411 25.62 33.32 1.76
CA ALA A 411 24.50 33.03 2.64
C ALA A 411 23.20 32.80 1.87
N PHE A 412 23.03 33.47 0.73
CA PHE A 412 21.86 33.37 -0.15
C PHE A 412 22.01 32.29 -1.24
N ASN A 413 23.11 31.53 -1.26
CA ASN A 413 23.30 30.46 -2.23
C ASN A 413 22.49 29.20 -1.85
N PRO A 414 21.50 28.76 -2.66
CA PRO A 414 20.72 27.58 -2.36
C PRO A 414 21.54 26.28 -2.35
N SER A 415 22.67 26.23 -3.08
CA SER A 415 23.52 25.03 -3.13
C SER A 415 24.03 24.59 -1.76
N TRP A 416 24.15 25.52 -0.80
CA TRP A 416 24.53 25.20 0.57
C TRP A 416 23.63 24.14 1.21
N HIS A 417 22.32 24.22 0.95
CA HIS A 417 21.33 23.28 1.48
C HIS A 417 21.32 21.95 0.73
N LEU A 418 21.92 21.92 -0.47
CA LEU A 418 21.92 20.76 -1.36
C LEU A 418 23.23 19.95 -1.28
N LYS A 419 24.24 20.45 -0.56
CA LYS A 419 25.58 19.83 -0.46
C LYS A 419 25.60 18.38 0.05
N HIS A 420 24.54 17.92 0.71
CA HIS A 420 24.41 16.55 1.23
C HIS A 420 23.37 15.69 0.48
N VAL A 421 22.85 16.15 -0.66
CA VAL A 421 21.96 15.33 -1.52
C VAL A 421 22.64 14.01 -1.89
N ASP A 422 23.88 14.04 -2.36
CA ASP A 422 24.66 12.85 -2.71
C ASP A 422 24.85 11.90 -1.54
N THR A 423 25.16 12.45 -0.35
CA THR A 423 25.29 11.66 0.87
C THR A 423 24.01 10.90 1.19
N ILE A 424 22.84 11.52 1.01
CA ILE A 424 21.55 10.87 1.25
C ILE A 424 21.24 9.84 0.16
N PHE A 425 21.50 10.15 -1.11
CA PHE A 425 21.23 9.23 -2.22
C PHE A 425 22.10 7.97 -2.15
N HIS A 426 23.37 8.08 -1.74
CA HIS A 426 24.22 6.92 -1.49
C HIS A 426 23.72 6.08 -0.31
N LYS A 427 23.26 6.70 0.79
CA LYS A 427 22.65 5.97 1.92
C LYS A 427 21.40 5.18 1.53
N LEU A 428 20.68 5.65 0.52
CA LEU A 428 19.47 5.01 -0.01
C LEU A 428 19.76 4.06 -1.19
N GLU A 429 21.03 3.88 -1.56
CA GLU A 429 21.47 3.06 -2.70
C GLU A 429 20.80 3.47 -4.03
N LEU A 430 20.57 4.77 -4.20
CA LEU A 430 19.97 5.35 -5.41
C LEU A 430 21.01 5.71 -6.48
N ILE A 431 22.28 5.89 -6.09
CA ILE A 431 23.44 6.20 -6.94
C ILE A 431 24.72 5.56 -6.43
#